data_AF-A0A397FZ70-F1
#
_entry.id   AF-A0A397FZ70-F1
#
_cell.length_a   1.000
_cell.length_b   1.000
_cell.length_c   1.000
_cell.angle_alpha   90.00
_cell.angle_beta   90.00
_cell.angle_gamma   90.00
#
_symmetry.space_group_name_H-M   'P 1'
#
loop_
_entity.id
_entity.type
_entity.pdbx_description
1 polymer ?
#
loop_
_entity_poly.entity_id
_entity_poly.type
_entity_poly.pdbx_seq_one_letter_code
_entity_poly.pdbx_strand_id
1 'polypeptide(L)'
;MSFHRSCEDIHIRQEDGCTMLLAKVRDSHGQLITRKIRLDDHIGNTDGWFIWGGNNFTRTARNISLEHTEHGPKLCADLEMRNGGSRGLQGILLSEKIGNSDGHLKFLVSFSCVDVGWDSVDAHVGE
;
A
#
# COMPACT_ATOMS: atom_id res chain seq x y z
N MET A 1 -10.41 -14.71 8.75
CA MET A 1 -11.59 -14.45 7.89
C MET A 1 -11.19 -13.50 6.79
N SER A 2 -11.59 -13.76 5.55
CA SER A 2 -11.09 -13.07 4.37
C SER A 2 -11.65 -11.64 4.25
N PHE A 3 -10.75 -10.66 4.35
CA PHE A 3 -10.94 -9.20 4.24
C PHE A 3 -11.88 -8.77 3.10
N HIS A 4 -11.89 -9.50 1.98
CA HIS A 4 -12.69 -9.20 0.78
C HIS A 4 -14.21 -9.33 0.97
N ARG A 5 -14.71 -10.08 1.97
CA ARG A 5 -16.16 -10.16 2.25
C ARG A 5 -16.68 -9.03 3.12
N SER A 6 -15.80 -8.36 3.86
CA SER A 6 -16.16 -7.30 4.82
C SER A 6 -15.81 -5.91 4.29
N CYS A 7 -15.37 -5.80 3.04
CA CYS A 7 -14.99 -4.52 2.44
C CYS A 7 -15.72 -4.31 1.13
N GLU A 8 -16.16 -3.09 0.92
CA GLU A 8 -16.92 -2.66 -0.25
C GLU A 8 -16.30 -1.39 -0.83
N ASP A 9 -16.58 -1.11 -2.11
CA ASP A 9 -16.27 0.17 -2.74
C ASP A 9 -14.77 0.56 -2.71
N ILE A 10 -13.90 -0.40 -2.98
CA ILE A 10 -12.46 -0.15 -3.09
C ILE A 10 -12.19 0.59 -4.39
N HIS A 11 -11.46 1.70 -4.36
CA HIS A 11 -11.10 2.44 -5.56
C HIS A 11 -9.88 3.32 -5.30
N ILE A 12 -9.21 3.73 -6.37
CA ILE A 12 -8.10 4.70 -6.28
C ILE A 12 -8.57 6.09 -6.70
N ARG A 13 -8.00 7.12 -6.07
CA ARG A 13 -8.13 8.52 -6.44
C ARG A 13 -6.74 9.11 -6.60
N GLN A 14 -6.51 9.78 -7.71
CA GLN A 14 -5.31 10.57 -7.91
C GLN A 14 -5.62 12.01 -7.46
N GLU A 15 -4.93 12.49 -6.45
CA GLU A 15 -5.07 13.83 -5.90
C GLU A 15 -3.65 14.40 -5.73
N ASP A 16 -3.40 15.61 -6.23
CA ASP A 16 -2.09 16.30 -6.16
C ASP A 16 -0.88 15.48 -6.65
N GLY A 17 -1.07 14.65 -7.69
CA GLY A 17 -0.01 13.78 -8.22
C GLY A 17 0.36 12.63 -7.27
N CYS A 18 -0.46 12.36 -6.26
CA CYS A 18 -0.35 11.22 -5.36
C CYS A 18 -1.51 10.24 -5.62
N THR A 19 -1.23 8.93 -5.57
CA THR A 19 -2.28 7.91 -5.63
C THR A 19 -2.77 7.57 -4.22
N MET A 20 -4.03 7.84 -3.95
CA MET A 20 -4.74 7.45 -2.72
C MET A 20 -5.64 6.25 -2.99
N LEU A 21 -5.56 5.23 -2.13
CA LEU A 21 -6.51 4.13 -2.11
C LEU A 21 -7.62 4.48 -1.13
N LEU A 22 -8.87 4.38 -1.56
CA LEU A 22 -10.06 4.47 -0.71
C LEU A 22 -10.73 3.10 -0.66
N ALA A 23 -11.15 2.69 0.53
CA ALA A 23 -11.92 1.46 0.72
C ALA A 23 -12.90 1.66 1.87
N LYS A 24 -14.11 1.09 1.74
CA LYS A 24 -15.05 1.00 2.86
C LYS A 24 -14.84 -0.31 3.57
N VAL A 25 -14.50 -0.22 4.84
CA VAL A 25 -14.12 -1.34 5.68
C VAL A 25 -15.21 -1.53 6.72
N ARG A 26 -15.74 -2.75 6.85
CA ARG A 26 -16.71 -3.05 7.90
C ARG A 26 -16.00 -3.36 9.21
N ASP A 27 -16.42 -2.65 10.24
CA ASP A 27 -15.98 -2.82 11.63
C ASP A 27 -16.69 -4.00 12.33
N SER A 28 -16.21 -4.40 13.51
CA SER A 28 -16.85 -5.40 14.37
C SER A 28 -18.29 -5.00 14.78
N HIS A 29 -18.57 -3.70 14.87
CA HIS A 29 -19.93 -3.17 15.10
C HIS A 29 -20.82 -3.18 13.84
N GLY A 30 -20.27 -3.59 12.69
CA GLY A 30 -20.97 -3.64 11.40
C GLY A 30 -21.12 -2.30 10.69
N GLN A 31 -20.46 -1.24 11.17
CA GLN A 31 -20.40 0.04 10.47
C GLN A 31 -19.38 -0.01 9.33
N LEU A 32 -19.74 0.57 8.18
CA LEU A 32 -18.85 0.77 7.04
C LEU A 32 -18.08 2.07 7.23
N ILE A 33 -16.79 1.96 7.52
CA ILE A 33 -15.92 3.11 7.71
C ILE A 33 -15.09 3.31 6.45
N THR A 34 -15.23 4.48 5.83
CA THR A 34 -14.37 4.88 4.72
C THR A 34 -12.96 5.15 5.23
N ARG A 35 -12.00 4.38 4.74
CA ARG A 35 -10.59 4.53 5.05
C ARG A 35 -9.83 4.89 3.78
N LYS A 36 -8.84 5.77 3.92
CA LYS A 36 -7.94 6.16 2.84
C LYS A 36 -6.50 5.88 3.22
N ILE A 37 -5.72 5.32 2.30
CA ILE A 37 -4.29 5.07 2.45
C ILE A 37 -3.54 5.74 1.31
N ARG A 38 -2.42 6.39 1.62
CA ARG A 38 -1.50 6.91 0.61
C ARG A 38 -0.62 5.77 0.13
N LEU A 39 -0.88 5.28 -1.08
CA LEU A 39 -0.05 4.24 -1.69
C LEU A 39 1.33 4.78 -2.04
N ASP A 40 1.40 6.06 -2.37
CA ASP A 40 2.62 6.75 -2.78
C ASP A 40 3.71 6.79 -1.69
N ASP A 41 3.36 6.64 -0.42
CA ASP A 41 4.32 6.59 0.70
C ASP A 41 4.96 5.20 0.89
N HIS A 42 4.33 4.16 0.37
CA HIS A 42 4.72 2.77 0.58
C HIS A 42 5.09 2.04 -0.72
N ILE A 43 4.70 2.58 -1.86
CA ILE A 43 4.93 2.00 -3.18
C ILE A 43 5.89 2.91 -3.93
N GLY A 44 7.01 2.33 -4.36
CA GLY A 44 7.95 2.96 -5.27
C GLY A 44 8.00 2.25 -6.60
N ASN A 45 8.64 2.92 -7.56
CA ASN A 45 9.06 2.34 -8.82
C ASN A 45 10.57 2.11 -8.78
N THR A 46 11.03 0.90 -9.06
CA THR A 46 12.45 0.58 -9.28
C THR A 46 12.61 -0.09 -10.63
N ASP A 47 13.19 0.63 -11.59
CA ASP A 47 13.49 0.15 -12.94
C ASP A 47 12.28 -0.54 -13.63
N GLY A 48 11.10 0.06 -13.52
CA GLY A 48 9.87 -0.48 -14.10
C GLY A 48 9.18 -1.55 -13.25
N TRP A 49 9.56 -1.71 -11.99
CA TRP A 49 8.96 -2.66 -11.05
C TRP A 49 8.37 -1.98 -9.83
N PHE A 50 7.20 -2.44 -9.40
CA PHE A 50 6.62 -2.04 -8.13
C PHE A 50 7.44 -2.62 -6.97
N ILE A 51 7.84 -1.75 -6.04
CA ILE A 51 8.51 -2.14 -4.81
C ILE A 51 7.74 -1.65 -3.59
N TRP A 52 7.65 -2.50 -2.57
CA TRP A 52 7.15 -2.11 -1.25
C TRP A 52 8.28 -1.43 -0.45
N GLY A 53 7.96 -0.35 0.25
CA GLY A 53 8.92 0.48 0.98
C GLY A 53 9.62 1.55 0.14
N GLY A 54 9.23 1.68 -1.13
CA GLY A 54 9.60 2.84 -1.95
C GLY A 54 8.59 3.98 -1.81
N ASN A 55 8.82 5.08 -2.51
CA ASN A 55 7.93 6.23 -2.51
C ASN A 55 7.75 6.84 -3.91
N ASN A 56 6.73 7.67 -4.08
CA ASN A 56 6.51 8.50 -5.27
C ASN A 56 6.41 7.75 -6.61
N PHE A 57 5.85 6.53 -6.62
CA PHE A 57 5.68 5.78 -7.87
C PHE A 57 4.81 6.54 -8.88
N THR A 58 3.84 7.34 -8.40
CA THR A 58 2.88 8.10 -9.22
C THR A 58 3.58 9.02 -10.22
N ARG A 59 4.78 9.53 -9.91
CA ARG A 59 5.56 10.41 -10.81
C ARG A 59 6.09 9.71 -12.06
N THR A 60 6.31 8.40 -11.98
CA THR A 60 6.90 7.58 -13.05
C THR A 60 5.92 6.52 -13.58
N ALA A 61 4.72 6.48 -13.02
CA ALA A 61 3.68 5.55 -13.37
C ALA A 61 2.64 6.24 -14.26
N ARG A 62 2.20 5.56 -15.31
CA ARG A 62 1.14 5.99 -16.21
C ARG A 62 -0.01 4.98 -16.19
N ASN A 63 -1.20 5.44 -16.57
CA ASN A 63 -2.40 4.60 -16.68
C ASN A 63 -2.74 3.81 -15.39
N ILE A 64 -2.55 4.46 -14.23
CA ILE A 64 -2.78 3.82 -12.92
C ILE A 64 -4.28 3.51 -12.79
N SER A 65 -4.58 2.22 -12.66
CA SER A 65 -5.91 1.65 -12.56
C SER A 65 -5.97 0.66 -11.40
N LEU A 66 -7.14 0.46 -10.82
CA LEU A 66 -7.35 -0.56 -9.81
C LEU A 66 -8.27 -1.64 -10.36
N GLU A 67 -7.80 -2.87 -10.37
CA GLU A 67 -8.57 -4.05 -10.78
C GLU A 67 -9.00 -4.86 -9.55
N HIS A 68 -10.27 -5.21 -9.46
CA HIS A 68 -10.76 -6.08 -8.41
C HIS A 68 -10.71 -7.53 -8.88
N THR A 69 -9.81 -8.30 -8.29
CA THR A 69 -9.68 -9.73 -8.54
C THR A 69 -10.32 -10.53 -7.40
N GLU A 70 -10.51 -11.84 -7.60
CA GLU A 70 -10.96 -12.76 -6.54
C GLU A 70 -10.02 -12.75 -5.31
N HIS A 71 -8.75 -12.41 -5.51
CA HIS A 71 -7.73 -12.29 -4.48
C HIS A 71 -7.66 -10.89 -3.85
N GLY A 72 -8.48 -9.94 -4.30
CA GLY A 72 -8.55 -8.58 -3.80
C GLY A 72 -8.15 -7.48 -4.80
N PRO A 73 -8.02 -6.23 -4.31
CA PRO A 73 -7.67 -5.08 -5.14
C PRO A 73 -6.22 -5.17 -5.63
N LYS A 74 -6.06 -5.23 -6.94
CA LYS A 74 -4.78 -5.23 -7.66
C LYS A 74 -4.57 -3.85 -8.28
N LEU A 75 -3.50 -3.18 -7.88
CA LEU A 75 -3.08 -1.93 -8.48
C LEU A 75 -2.32 -2.23 -9.76
N CYS A 76 -2.78 -1.69 -10.88
CA CYS A 76 -2.15 -1.85 -12.18
C CYS A 76 -1.67 -0.49 -12.69
N ALA A 77 -0.41 -0.35 -13.09
CA ALA A 77 0.10 0.84 -13.77
C ALA A 77 1.27 0.51 -14.70
N ASP A 78 1.45 1.34 -15.71
CA ASP A 78 2.60 1.29 -16.60
C ASP A 78 3.78 2.05 -15.99
N LEU A 79 4.87 1.37 -15.69
CA LEU A 79 6.04 1.96 -15.03
C LEU A 79 7.14 2.25 -16.06
N GLU A 80 7.67 3.46 -16.03
CA GLU A 80 8.85 3.83 -16.81
C GLU A 80 10.13 3.24 -16.19
N MET A 81 10.97 2.65 -17.05
CA MET A 81 12.31 2.17 -16.72
C MET A 81 13.32 3.31 -16.84
N ARG A 82 14.47 3.24 -16.16
CA ARG A 82 15.48 4.31 -16.23
C ARG A 82 16.05 4.50 -17.63
N ASN A 83 15.96 3.48 -18.48
CA ASN A 83 16.50 3.45 -19.83
C ASN A 83 15.57 4.10 -20.89
N GLY A 84 14.50 4.79 -20.47
CA GLY A 84 13.61 5.51 -21.39
C GLY A 84 12.58 4.64 -22.11
N GLY A 85 12.38 3.40 -21.68
CA GLY A 85 11.29 2.53 -22.12
C GLY A 85 10.28 2.28 -21.00
N SER A 86 9.05 1.91 -21.33
CA SER A 86 8.07 1.40 -20.35
C SER A 86 8.17 -0.11 -20.25
N ARG A 87 8.10 -0.64 -19.02
CA ARG A 87 8.10 -2.10 -18.79
C ARG A 87 6.80 -2.75 -19.26
N GLY A 88 5.75 -1.94 -19.42
CA GLY A 88 4.38 -2.38 -19.64
C GLY A 88 3.55 -2.27 -18.36
N LEU A 89 2.27 -2.66 -18.48
CA LEU A 89 1.30 -2.66 -17.40
C LEU A 89 1.72 -3.67 -16.33
N GLN A 90 2.31 -3.16 -15.25
CA GLN A 90 2.65 -3.93 -14.06
C GLN A 90 1.47 -3.94 -13.11
N GLY A 91 1.35 -4.97 -12.28
CA GLY A 91 0.31 -5.02 -11.29
C GLY A 91 0.74 -5.66 -9.98
N ILE A 92 0.35 -5.06 -8.86
CA ILE A 92 0.66 -5.51 -7.51
C ILE A 92 -0.62 -5.68 -6.69
N LEU A 93 -0.70 -6.77 -5.94
CA LEU A 93 -1.86 -7.07 -5.09
C LEU A 93 -1.72 -6.30 -3.78
N LEU A 94 -2.61 -5.33 -3.57
CA LEU A 94 -2.62 -4.55 -2.33
C LEU A 94 -3.08 -5.40 -1.15
N SER A 95 -3.90 -6.44 -1.40
CA SER A 95 -4.34 -7.40 -0.41
C SER A 95 -3.22 -8.25 0.21
N GLU A 96 -2.05 -8.34 -0.41
CA GLU A 96 -0.90 -9.07 0.16
C GLU A 96 -0.30 -8.35 1.37
N LYS A 97 -0.33 -7.02 1.38
CA LYS A 97 0.25 -6.19 2.45
C LYS A 97 -0.78 -5.37 3.20
N ILE A 98 -2.00 -5.23 2.71
CA ILE A 98 -3.04 -4.46 3.37
C ILE A 98 -4.10 -5.43 3.87
N GLY A 99 -4.22 -5.50 5.19
CA GLY A 99 -5.24 -6.28 5.88
C GLY A 99 -6.23 -5.37 6.61
N ASN A 100 -7.43 -5.89 6.88
CA ASN A 100 -8.34 -5.28 7.85
C ASN A 100 -8.13 -5.91 9.22
N SER A 101 -7.94 -5.06 10.23
CA SER A 101 -8.03 -5.41 11.63
C SER A 101 -9.09 -4.53 12.28
N ASP A 102 -10.27 -5.08 12.55
CA ASP A 102 -11.38 -4.41 13.26
C ASP A 102 -11.76 -3.04 12.68
N GLY A 103 -12.08 -2.97 11.38
CA GLY A 103 -12.42 -1.69 10.73
C GLY A 103 -11.23 -0.75 10.48
N HIS A 104 -10.00 -1.21 10.74
CA HIS A 104 -8.77 -0.48 10.44
C HIS A 104 -8.00 -1.19 9.31
N LEU A 105 -7.75 -0.46 8.21
CA LEU A 105 -6.75 -0.88 7.23
C LEU A 105 -5.37 -0.77 7.88
N LYS A 106 -4.73 -1.91 8.09
CA LYS A 106 -3.37 -2.00 8.59
C LYS A 106 -2.47 -2.53 7.50
N PHE A 107 -1.31 -1.87 7.38
CA PHE A 107 -0.24 -2.36 6.56
C PHE A 107 0.46 -3.50 7.32
N LEU A 108 0.32 -4.72 6.81
CA LEU A 108 1.12 -5.87 7.19
C LEU A 108 2.53 -5.64 6.63
N VAL A 109 3.28 -4.76 7.28
CA VAL A 109 4.73 -4.80 7.19
C VAL A 109 5.13 -6.16 7.75
N SER A 110 5.27 -7.14 6.85
CA SER A 110 6.09 -8.30 7.13
C SER A 110 7.49 -7.76 7.28
N PHE A 111 7.81 -7.32 8.50
CA PHE A 111 9.17 -7.28 9.00
C PHE A 111 9.65 -8.72 8.82
N SER A 112 10.28 -8.98 7.68
CA SER A 112 11.33 -9.98 7.65
C SER A 112 12.35 -9.42 8.65
N CYS A 113 12.27 -9.97 9.85
CA CYS A 113 13.20 -9.85 10.95
C CYS A 113 14.54 -9.21 10.55
N VAL A 114 14.65 -7.90 10.74
CA VAL A 114 15.83 -7.35 11.38
C VAL A 114 15.28 -6.54 12.54
N ASP A 115 15.07 -7.27 13.63
CA ASP A 115 15.11 -6.71 14.96
C ASP A 115 16.46 -5.99 15.10
N VAL A 116 16.51 -4.72 14.72
CA VAL A 116 17.43 -3.79 15.36
C VAL A 116 16.63 -3.21 16.50
N GLY A 117 16.56 -3.96 17.60
CA GLY A 117 16.39 -3.38 18.91
C GLY A 117 17.41 -2.26 19.05
N TRP A 118 16.96 -1.02 18.81
CA TRP A 118 17.67 0.13 19.30
C TRP A 118 17.37 0.17 20.79
N ASP A 119 18.10 -0.65 21.51
CA ASP A 119 18.20 -0.63 22.96
C ASP A 119 18.35 0.85 23.34
N SER A 120 17.42 1.32 24.15
CA SER A 120 17.57 2.60 24.82
C SER A 120 18.89 2.51 25.57
N VAL A 121 19.92 3.19 25.08
CA VAL A 121 21.07 3.52 25.92
C VAL A 121 20.53 4.44 27.00
N ASP A 122 20.22 3.79 28.11
CA ASP A 122 19.74 4.36 29.35
C ASP A 122 20.67 5.52 29.72
N ALA A 123 20.05 6.68 29.85
CA ALA A 123 20.67 7.85 30.40
C ALA A 123 20.96 7.59 31.88
N HIS A 124 22.15 7.08 32.19
CA HIS A 124 22.70 7.21 33.54
C HIS A 124 23.60 8.45 33.63
N VAL A 125 22.97 9.49 34.17
CA VAL A 125 23.57 10.62 34.86
C VAL A 125 24.21 10.15 36.17
N GLY A 126 25.36 10.76 36.52
CA GLY A 126 25.89 10.87 37.90
C GLY A 126 26.76 9.68 38.33
N GLU A 127 27.98 9.86 38.86
CA GLU A 127 28.70 11.01 39.42
C GLU A 127 30.20 10.88 39.10
#